data_AF-A0A956IXP1-F1
#
_entry.id   AF-A0A956IXP1-F1
#
_cell.length_a   1.000
_cell.length_b   1.000
_cell.length_c   1.000
_cell.angle_alpha   90.00
_cell.angle_beta   90.00
_cell.angle_gamma   90.00
#
_symmetry.space_group_name_H-M   'P 1'
#
loop_
_entity.id
_entity.type
_entity.pdbx_description
1 polymer ?
#
loop_
_entity_poly.entity_id
_entity_poly.type
_entity_poly.pdbx_seq_one_letter_code
_entity_poly.pdbx_strand_id
1 'polypeptide(L)'
;FALCLTHPGPRPLVHLDLYRLGDPGALGDAEDPGLGGAGAAAEALGLGSGELVGDDRVVIVEWADRWISPPEDRLEITIDRPRGSLTRRHLEARATGPRAADLLDRWVAVVGSNTP
;
A
#
# COMPACT_ATOMS: atom_id res chain seq x y z
N PHE A 1 0.67 -15.03 10.93
CA PHE A 1 0.61 -13.65 10.42
C PHE A 1 1.65 -13.56 9.32
N ALA A 2 1.28 -13.12 8.12
CA ALA A 2 2.17 -13.17 6.95
C ALA A 2 2.54 -11.74 6.55
N LEU A 3 3.83 -11.50 6.27
CA LEU A 3 4.34 -10.22 5.76
C LEU A 3 3.79 -9.91 4.36
N CYS A 4 3.52 -10.97 3.61
CA CYS A 4 3.02 -10.91 2.26
C CYS A 4 2.03 -12.05 2.01
N LEU A 5 0.87 -11.73 1.44
CA LEU A 5 -0.15 -12.67 0.99
C LEU A 5 -0.51 -12.38 -0.45
N THR A 6 -0.71 -13.42 -1.25
CA THR A 6 -1.27 -13.28 -2.60
C THR A 6 -2.66 -13.90 -2.64
N HIS A 7 -3.62 -13.12 -3.13
CA HIS A 7 -5.01 -13.53 -3.31
C HIS A 7 -5.30 -13.65 -4.82
N PRO A 8 -5.74 -14.82 -5.31
CA PRO A 8 -6.08 -14.99 -6.70
C PRO A 8 -7.36 -14.23 -7.07
N GLY A 9 -7.47 -13.79 -8.31
CA GLY A 9 -8.64 -13.09 -8.84
C GLY A 9 -8.43 -12.62 -10.28
N PRO A 10 -9.40 -11.91 -10.87
CA PRO A 10 -9.28 -11.34 -12.21
C PRO A 10 -8.07 -10.39 -12.36
N ARG A 11 -7.68 -9.76 -11.25
CA ARG A 11 -6.36 -9.16 -11.02
C ARG A 11 -5.87 -9.70 -9.68
N PRO A 12 -4.74 -10.43 -9.62
CA PRO A 12 -4.16 -10.87 -8.35
C PRO A 12 -3.96 -9.69 -7.41
N LEU A 13 -4.29 -9.89 -6.13
CA LEU A 13 -4.04 -8.92 -5.07
C LEU A 13 -2.85 -9.40 -4.22
N VAL A 14 -1.82 -8.59 -4.14
CA VAL A 14 -0.69 -8.75 -3.23
C VAL A 14 -0.94 -7.85 -2.03
N HIS A 15 -1.04 -8.44 -0.84
CA HIS A 15 -1.27 -7.74 0.43
C HIS A 15 0.00 -7.80 1.26
N LEU A 16 0.56 -6.63 1.56
CA LEU A 16 1.76 -6.45 2.38
C LEU A 16 1.39 -5.83 3.73
N ASP A 17 1.99 -6.35 4.80
CA ASP A 17 1.99 -5.70 6.13
C ASP A 17 3.43 -5.41 6.57
N LEU A 18 3.80 -4.12 6.52
CA LEU A 18 5.14 -3.68 6.85
C LEU A 18 5.35 -3.40 8.35
N TYR A 19 4.35 -3.58 9.21
CA TYR A 19 4.43 -3.30 10.64
C TYR A 19 5.60 -3.99 11.36
N ARG A 20 5.94 -5.20 10.91
CA ARG A 20 6.97 -6.06 11.56
C ARG A 20 8.35 -5.90 10.98
N LEU A 21 8.46 -5.23 9.84
CA LEU A 21 9.75 -4.89 9.26
C LEU A 21 10.26 -3.75 10.13
N GLY A 22 11.43 -3.96 10.74
CA GLY A 22 11.98 -3.07 11.77
C GLY A 22 12.07 -1.62 11.30
N ASP A 23 12.47 -0.73 12.20
CA ASP A 23 12.68 0.68 11.86
C ASP A 23 13.59 0.75 10.61
N PRO A 24 13.23 1.47 9.54
CA PRO A 24 14.03 1.51 8.31
C PRO A 24 15.50 1.87 8.55
N GLY A 25 15.79 2.61 9.64
CA GLY A 25 17.15 2.95 10.08
C GLY A 25 17.90 1.86 10.87
N ALA A 26 17.28 0.73 11.21
CA ALA A 26 17.90 -0.38 11.92
C ALA A 26 18.39 -1.51 11.00
N LEU A 27 18.01 -1.49 9.72
CA LEU A 27 18.53 -2.36 8.68
C LEU A 27 19.83 -1.74 8.15
N GLY A 28 20.93 -1.94 8.88
CA GLY A 28 22.25 -1.44 8.48
C GLY A 28 22.66 -1.96 7.10
N ASP A 29 23.37 -1.12 6.34
CA ASP A 29 24.15 -1.38 5.12
C ASP A 29 23.64 -2.50 4.19
N ALA A 30 22.33 -2.62 4.00
CA ALA A 30 21.79 -3.44 2.92
C ALA A 30 22.18 -2.78 1.59
N GLU A 31 22.75 -3.54 0.66
CA GLU A 31 23.36 -3.06 -0.59
C GLU A 31 22.38 -2.30 -1.54
N ASP A 32 21.09 -2.25 -1.19
CA ASP A 32 20.08 -1.42 -1.83
C ASP A 32 19.23 -0.66 -0.78
N PRO A 33 19.61 0.59 -0.42
CA PRO A 33 18.92 1.38 0.59
C PRO A 33 17.52 1.86 0.17
N GLY A 34 17.10 1.61 -1.08
CA GLY A 34 15.78 2.05 -1.58
C GLY A 34 14.60 1.20 -1.11
N LEU A 35 14.85 0.04 -0.47
CA LEU A 35 13.85 -1.02 -0.41
C LEU A 35 13.26 -1.34 0.96
N GLY A 36 13.94 -1.05 2.07
CA GLY A 36 13.39 -1.24 3.43
C GLY A 36 12.55 -2.53 3.57
N GLY A 37 11.34 -2.40 4.12
CA GLY A 37 10.41 -3.53 4.23
C GLY A 37 9.90 -4.09 2.89
N ALA A 38 9.76 -3.28 1.84
CA ALA A 38 9.24 -3.74 0.56
C ALA A 38 10.18 -4.74 -0.16
N GLY A 39 11.50 -4.61 0.03
CA GLY A 39 12.48 -5.55 -0.50
C GLY A 39 12.32 -6.97 0.08
N ALA A 40 12.13 -7.07 1.39
CA ALA A 40 11.88 -8.36 2.06
C ALA A 40 10.56 -9.01 1.59
N ALA A 41 9.54 -8.19 1.27
CA ALA A 41 8.29 -8.68 0.70
C ALA A 41 8.46 -9.19 -0.74
N ALA A 42 9.22 -8.49 -1.58
CA ALA A 42 9.55 -8.94 -2.93
C ALA A 42 10.33 -10.26 -2.90
N GLU A 43 11.34 -10.37 -2.03
CA GLU A 43 12.12 -11.59 -1.82
C GLU A 43 11.23 -12.76 -1.36
N ALA A 44 10.31 -12.52 -0.41
CA ALA A 44 9.36 -13.54 0.05
C ALA A 44 8.43 -14.04 -1.06
N LEU A 45 8.22 -13.26 -2.12
CA LEU A 45 7.47 -13.64 -3.32
C LEU A 45 8.35 -14.21 -4.44
N GLY A 46 9.67 -14.28 -4.25
CA GLY A 46 10.62 -14.66 -5.29
C GLY A 46 10.68 -13.65 -6.45
N LEU A 47 10.33 -12.40 -6.20
CA LEU A 47 10.30 -11.31 -7.18
C LEU A 47 11.53 -10.41 -7.04
N GLY A 48 11.97 -9.85 -8.17
CA GLY A 48 12.82 -8.66 -8.13
C GLY A 48 12.09 -7.51 -7.44
N SER A 49 12.83 -6.62 -6.77
CA SER A 49 12.26 -5.48 -6.05
C SER A 49 11.42 -4.54 -6.93
N GLY A 50 11.75 -4.43 -8.22
CA GLY A 50 10.97 -3.69 -9.22
C GLY A 50 9.78 -4.45 -9.82
N GLU A 51 9.61 -5.74 -9.50
CA GLU A 51 8.56 -6.62 -10.06
C GLU A 51 7.36 -6.78 -9.12
N LEU A 52 7.46 -6.25 -7.90
CA LEU A 52 6.38 -6.27 -6.92
C LEU A 52 5.19 -5.43 -7.41
N VAL A 53 5.47 -4.31 -8.06
CA VAL A 53 4.48 -3.41 -8.66
C VAL A 53 4.47 -3.63 -10.17
N GLY A 54 3.34 -4.09 -10.71
CA GLY A 54 3.17 -4.35 -12.14
C GLY A 54 1.72 -4.13 -12.58
N ASP A 55 1.50 -4.01 -13.89
CA ASP A 55 0.17 -3.73 -14.46
C ASP A 55 -0.82 -4.91 -14.38
N ASP A 56 -0.31 -6.11 -14.10
CA ASP A 56 -1.07 -7.36 -14.03
C ASP A 56 -1.72 -7.61 -12.66
N ARG A 57 -1.40 -6.82 -11.64
CA ARG A 57 -1.82 -7.04 -10.25
C ARG A 57 -2.19 -5.75 -9.51
N VAL A 58 -2.73 -5.91 -8.32
CA VAL A 58 -2.94 -4.83 -7.35
C VAL A 58 -2.06 -5.11 -6.14
N VAL A 59 -1.37 -4.08 -5.65
CA VAL A 59 -0.61 -4.15 -4.40
C VAL A 59 -1.30 -3.27 -3.36
N ILE A 60 -1.62 -3.84 -2.20
CA ILE A 60 -2.10 -3.11 -1.03
C ILE A 60 -1.06 -3.23 0.06
N VAL A 61 -0.71 -2.11 0.66
CA VAL A 61 0.34 -2.04 1.70
C VAL A 61 -0.22 -1.40 2.95
N GLU A 62 -0.24 -2.17 4.04
CA GLU A 62 -0.45 -1.65 5.38
C GLU A 62 0.87 -1.12 5.97
N TRP A 63 0.78 -0.05 6.76
CA TRP A 63 1.95 0.67 7.29
C TRP A 63 2.88 1.16 6.17
N ALA A 64 2.27 1.72 5.12
CA ALA A 64 2.95 2.17 3.91
C ALA A 64 3.95 3.31 4.14
N ASP A 65 3.88 4.01 5.28
CA ASP A 65 4.88 4.96 5.75
C ASP A 65 6.28 4.33 5.92
N ARG A 66 6.35 3.00 6.03
CA ARG A 66 7.61 2.24 6.09
C ARG A 66 8.14 1.81 4.73
N TRP A 67 7.41 2.10 3.65
CA TRP A 67 7.92 1.90 2.30
C TRP A 67 8.84 3.08 1.96
N ILE A 68 10.15 2.81 1.85
CA ILE A 68 11.17 3.85 1.60
C ILE A 68 10.96 4.54 0.24
N SER A 69 10.70 3.76 -0.81
CA SER A 69 10.50 4.26 -2.17
C SER A 69 9.19 3.70 -2.78
N PRO A 70 8.02 4.21 -2.39
CA PRO A 70 6.75 3.79 -2.95
C PRO A 70 6.59 4.33 -4.39
N PRO A 71 5.78 3.68 -5.25
CA PRO A 71 5.53 4.18 -6.59
C PRO A 71 4.93 5.59 -6.58
N GLU A 72 5.35 6.44 -7.52
CA GLU A 72 4.81 7.80 -7.67
C GLU A 72 3.31 7.80 -7.94
N ASP A 73 2.85 6.88 -8.81
CA ASP A 73 1.43 6.69 -9.10
C ASP A 73 0.81 5.70 -8.09
N ARG A 74 0.05 6.23 -7.13
CA ARG A 74 -0.57 5.45 -6.04
C ARG A 74 -1.80 6.12 -5.45
N LEU A 75 -2.66 5.30 -4.86
CA LEU A 75 -3.78 5.74 -4.04
C LEU A 75 -3.44 5.53 -2.57
N GLU A 76 -3.32 6.61 -1.81
CA GLU A 76 -3.14 6.59 -0.37
C GLU A 76 -4.51 6.56 0.31
N ILE A 77 -4.69 5.67 1.28
CA ILE A 77 -5.94 5.53 2.04
C ILE A 77 -5.62 5.65 3.53
N THR A 78 -6.25 6.61 4.19
CA THR A 78 -6.20 6.79 5.63
C THR A 78 -7.52 6.36 6.24
N ILE A 79 -7.48 5.58 7.32
CA ILE A 79 -8.67 5.12 8.03
C ILE A 79 -8.55 5.53 9.49
N ASP A 80 -9.31 6.54 9.87
CA ASP A 80 -9.34 7.07 11.22
C ASP A 80 -10.61 6.65 11.97
N ARG A 81 -10.49 6.59 13.30
CA ARG A 81 -11.64 6.41 14.18
C ARG A 81 -11.99 7.73 14.85
N PRO A 82 -13.16 8.34 14.55
CA PRO A 82 -13.60 9.56 15.22
C PRO A 82 -13.67 9.37 16.75
N ARG A 83 -13.29 10.41 17.50
CA ARG A 83 -13.39 10.40 18.96
C ARG A 83 -14.83 10.12 19.39
N GLY A 84 -14.99 9.25 20.39
CA GLY A 84 -16.31 8.89 20.93
C GLY A 84 -17.11 7.87 20.11
N SER A 85 -16.62 7.41 18.95
CA SER A 85 -17.25 6.33 18.20
C SER A 85 -16.44 5.04 18.24
N LEU A 86 -17.09 3.91 18.55
CA LEU A 86 -16.46 2.58 18.50
C LEU A 86 -16.57 1.94 17.12
N THR A 87 -17.66 2.23 16.40
CA THR A 87 -18.05 1.53 15.17
C THR A 87 -17.91 2.35 13.90
N ARG A 88 -17.85 3.69 13.96
CA ARG A 88 -17.58 4.51 12.77
C ARG A 88 -16.10 4.57 12.45
N ARG A 89 -15.81 4.71 11.16
CA ARG A 89 -14.51 5.09 10.61
C ARG A 89 -14.68 6.27 9.66
N HIS A 90 -13.69 7.14 9.63
CA HIS A 90 -13.49 8.11 8.57
C HIS A 90 -12.48 7.52 7.60
N LEU A 91 -12.81 7.50 6.33
CA LEU A 91 -11.90 7.08 5.28
C LEU A 91 -11.58 8.30 4.42
N GLU A 92 -10.30 8.60 4.29
CA GLU A 92 -9.79 9.60 3.37
C GLU A 92 -8.96 8.88 2.30
N ALA A 93 -9.14 9.26 1.04
CA ALA A 93 -8.39 8.72 -0.07
C ALA A 93 -7.75 9.85 -0.86
N ARG A 94 -6.44 9.73 -1.14
CA ARG A 94 -5.67 10.72 -1.89
C ARG A 94 -4.94 10.02 -3.03
N ALA A 95 -5.14 10.51 -4.25
CA ALA A 95 -4.41 10.06 -5.41
C ALA A 95 -3.13 10.87 -5.60
N THR A 96 -2.06 10.18 -6.01
CA THR A 96 -0.85 10.77 -6.60
C THR A 96 -0.62 10.08 -7.93
N GLY A 97 -0.41 10.82 -9.02
CA GLY A 97 -0.25 10.27 -10.37
C GLY A 97 -1.57 10.11 -11.16
N PRO A 98 -1.47 9.96 -12.49
CA PRO A 98 -2.63 9.97 -13.38
C PRO A 98 -3.56 8.76 -13.24
N ARG A 99 -3.03 7.55 -13.03
CA ARG A 99 -3.85 6.34 -12.91
C ARG A 99 -4.61 6.33 -11.59
N ALA A 100 -3.96 6.69 -10.49
CA ALA A 100 -4.62 6.80 -9.19
C ALA A 100 -5.70 7.90 -9.19
N ALA A 101 -5.48 9.02 -9.89
CA ALA A 101 -6.47 10.09 -10.02
C ALA A 101 -7.73 9.60 -10.76
N ASP A 102 -7.56 8.97 -11.93
CA ASP A 102 -8.67 8.36 -12.68
C ASP A 102 -9.40 7.28 -11.85
N LEU A 103 -8.66 6.49 -11.07
CA LEU A 103 -9.26 5.52 -10.15
C LEU A 103 -10.10 6.19 -9.06
N LEU A 104 -9.59 7.23 -8.40
CA LEU A 104 -10.29 7.95 -7.35
C LEU A 104 -11.54 8.63 -7.88
N ASP A 105 -11.48 9.26 -9.05
CA ASP A 105 -12.63 9.90 -9.69
C ASP A 105 -13.74 8.89 -9.99
N ARG A 106 -13.40 7.74 -10.57
CA ARG A 106 -14.37 6.65 -10.79
C ARG A 106 -14.93 6.10 -9.47
N TRP A 107 -14.09 5.97 -8.45
CA TRP A 107 -14.52 5.46 -7.15
C TRP A 107 -15.54 6.42 -6.52
N VAL A 108 -15.21 7.70 -6.43
CA VAL A 108 -16.09 8.76 -5.90
C VAL A 108 -17.41 8.83 -6.68
N ALA A 109 -17.38 8.68 -8.01
CA ALA A 109 -18.60 8.66 -8.81
C ALA A 109 -19.57 7.52 -8.44
N VAL A 110 -19.08 6.41 -7.89
CA VAL A 110 -19.88 5.23 -7.50
C VAL A 110 -20.35 5.28 -6.04
N VAL A 111 -19.45 5.60 -5.10
CA VAL A 111 -19.79 5.64 -3.66
C VAL A 111 -20.32 6.98 -3.18
N GLY A 112 -20.12 8.05 -3.96
CA GLY A 112 -20.34 9.42 -3.53
C GLY A 112 -19.22 9.94 -2.62
N SER A 113 -19.08 11.26 -2.54
CA SER A 113 -18.22 11.93 -1.57
C SER A 113 -19.07 12.49 -0.43
N ASN A 114 -18.78 12.10 0.81
CA ASN A 114 -19.26 12.84 1.98
C ASN A 114 -18.20 13.88 2.34
N THR A 115 -18.25 15.04 1.69
CA THR A 115 -17.55 16.22 2.19
C THR A 115 -18.29 16.71 3.44
N PRO A 116 -17.60 16.93 4.57
CA PRO A 116 -18.24 17.42 5.79
C PRO A 116 -18.89 18.80 5.61
#